data_AF-A0A4Q6EC83-F1
#
_entry.id   AF-A0A4Q6EC83-F1
#
_cell.length_a   1.000
_cell.length_b   1.000
_cell.length_c   1.000
_cell.angle_alpha   90.00
_cell.angle_beta   90.00
_cell.angle_gamma   90.00
#
_symmetry.space_group_name_H-M   'P 1'
#
loop_
_entity.id
_entity.type
_entity.pdbx_description
1 polymer ?
#
loop_
_entity_poly.entity_id
_entity_poly.type
_entity_poly.pdbx_seq_one_letter_code
_entity_poly.pdbx_strand_id
1 'polypeptide(L)'
;MANPRAARSGHLRDWLGEGPFTLALSSSFFGFYAHCGIAAALFEAGLVPAKVSGASAGALVAGALASGLSPSEMADICFALARQDFWDPGLGFGYLKGKKFSAILGKHF
;
A
#
# COMPACT_ATOMS: atom_id res chain seq x y z
N MET A 1 32.42 0.14 10.57
CA MET A 1 31.15 0.45 9.89
C MET A 1 30.53 1.66 10.57
N ALA A 2 30.36 2.78 9.87
CA ALA A 2 29.77 3.98 10.47
C ALA A 2 28.29 3.75 10.81
N ASN A 3 27.86 4.23 11.98
CA ASN A 3 26.46 4.16 12.43
C ASN A 3 25.60 5.12 11.59
N PRO A 4 24.68 4.62 10.72
CA PRO A 4 23.85 5.49 9.88
C PRO A 4 22.79 6.28 10.66
N ARG A 5 22.67 6.05 11.99
CA ARG A 5 21.71 6.72 12.87
C ARG A 5 22.26 7.90 13.66
N ALA A 6 23.48 8.39 13.36
CA ALA A 6 23.87 9.71 13.87
C ALA A 6 22.82 10.72 13.37
N ALA A 7 22.06 11.31 14.30
CA ALA A 7 20.84 12.04 14.02
C ALA A 7 21.03 13.04 12.88
N ARG A 8 20.52 12.70 11.69
CA ARG A 8 20.48 13.64 10.56
C ARG A 8 19.48 14.71 10.94
N SER A 9 19.96 15.92 11.21
CA SER A 9 19.14 17.11 11.31
C SER A 9 18.61 17.47 9.93
N GLY A 10 17.43 16.97 9.57
CA GLY A 10 16.76 17.21 8.30
C GLY A 10 15.34 16.64 8.30
N HIS A 11 14.45 17.14 7.44
CA HIS A 11 13.12 16.56 7.32
C HIS A 11 13.21 15.17 6.67
N LEU A 12 12.25 14.29 6.95
CA LEU A 12 12.18 12.95 6.34
C LEU A 12 12.29 13.00 4.81
N ARG A 13 11.67 14.02 4.20
CA ARG A 13 11.73 14.28 2.76
C ARG A 13 13.17 14.39 2.24
N ASP A 14 14.00 15.15 2.94
CA ASP A 14 15.39 15.38 2.54
C ASP A 14 16.17 14.07 2.58
N TRP A 15 16.01 13.31 3.67
CA TRP A 15 16.65 12.00 3.83
C TRP A 15 16.24 10.99 2.76
N LEU A 16 14.96 10.95 2.39
CA LEU A 16 14.47 10.06 1.33
C LEU A 16 14.96 10.50 -0.06
N GLY A 17 15.26 11.78 -0.27
CA GLY A 17 15.76 12.31 -1.54
C GLY A 17 17.24 12.03 -1.80
N GLU A 18 18.01 11.62 -0.78
CA GLU A 18 19.46 11.40 -0.90
C GLU A 18 19.83 10.08 -1.61
N GLY A 19 18.88 9.17 -1.78
CA GLY A 19 19.15 7.89 -2.42
C GLY A 19 17.92 6.97 -2.50
N PRO A 20 18.06 5.79 -3.13
CA PRO A 20 16.96 4.85 -3.28
C PRO A 20 16.49 4.33 -1.91
N PHE A 21 15.18 4.32 -1.69
CA PHE A 21 14.56 3.81 -0.47
C PHE A 21 13.52 2.72 -0.75
N THR A 22 13.14 1.99 0.31
CA THR A 22 12.09 0.96 0.26
C THR A 22 10.91 1.42 1.11
N LEU A 23 9.71 1.33 0.55
CA LEU A 23 8.47 1.59 1.28
C LEU A 23 7.90 0.25 1.78
N ALA A 24 7.89 0.06 3.10
CA ALA A 24 7.32 -1.13 3.74
C ALA A 24 5.98 -0.76 4.41
N LEU A 25 4.90 -1.42 4.00
CA LEU A 25 3.54 -1.14 4.44
C LEU A 25 3.05 -2.24 5.40
N SER A 26 2.68 -1.85 6.62
CA SER A 26 2.23 -2.77 7.65
C SER A 26 0.90 -3.45 7.30
N SER A 27 0.58 -4.53 8.00
CA SER A 27 -0.80 -5.05 8.03
C SER A 27 -1.75 -4.01 8.62
N SER A 28 -2.88 -3.84 7.98
CA SER A 28 -4.02 -3.09 8.48
C SER A 28 -5.29 -3.74 7.92
N PHE A 29 -6.45 -3.47 8.53
CA PHE A 29 -7.71 -3.95 7.98
C PHE A 29 -8.16 -3.02 6.86
N PHE A 30 -8.89 -1.95 7.19
CA PHE A 30 -9.25 -0.88 6.25
C PHE A 30 -8.14 0.18 6.07
N GLY A 31 -6.90 -0.09 6.48
CA GLY A 31 -5.81 0.90 6.38
C GLY A 31 -5.22 1.06 4.98
N PHE A 32 -5.78 0.40 3.96
CA PHE A 32 -5.39 0.63 2.56
C PHE A 32 -5.54 2.10 2.14
N TYR A 33 -6.55 2.82 2.64
CA TYR A 33 -6.68 4.27 2.39
C TYR A 33 -5.45 5.06 2.88
N ALA A 34 -4.97 4.74 4.09
CA ALA A 34 -3.81 5.41 4.66
C ALA A 34 -2.53 5.06 3.90
N HIS A 35 -2.38 3.80 3.50
CA HIS A 35 -1.24 3.36 2.68
C HIS A 35 -1.23 4.03 1.29
N CYS A 36 -2.38 4.12 0.61
CA CYS A 36 -2.53 4.85 -0.65
C CYS A 36 -2.22 6.35 -0.47
N GLY A 37 -2.71 6.96 0.61
CA GLY A 37 -2.46 8.38 0.92
C GLY A 37 -0.97 8.69 1.14
N ILE A 38 -0.25 7.82 1.87
CA ILE A 38 1.20 7.95 2.03
C ILE A 38 1.92 7.79 0.69
N ALA A 39 1.52 6.82 -0.14
CA ALA A 39 2.10 6.64 -1.46
C ALA A 39 1.86 7.87 -2.36
N ALA A 40 0.65 8.43 -2.34
CA ALA A 40 0.31 9.66 -3.05
C ALA A 40 1.20 10.83 -2.61
N ALA A 41 1.27 11.09 -1.30
CA ALA A 41 2.07 12.19 -0.75
C ALA A 41 3.57 12.07 -1.08
N LEU A 42 4.10 10.83 -1.14
CA LEU A 42 5.48 10.58 -1.58
C LEU A 42 5.66 10.89 -3.07
N PHE A 43 4.77 10.38 -3.93
CA PHE A 43 4.85 10.59 -5.38
C PHE A 43 4.67 12.05 -5.77
N GLU A 44 3.72 12.76 -5.15
CA GLU A 44 3.51 14.21 -5.31
C GLU A 44 4.73 15.03 -4.91
N ALA A 45 5.49 14.55 -3.92
CA ALA A 45 6.75 15.17 -3.50
C ALA A 45 7.96 14.78 -4.40
N GLY A 46 7.74 14.01 -5.47
CA GLY A 46 8.81 13.49 -6.34
C GLY A 46 9.63 12.37 -5.71
N LEU A 47 9.17 11.77 -4.61
CA LEU A 47 9.83 10.69 -3.90
C LEU A 47 9.24 9.34 -4.30
N VAL A 48 9.85 8.68 -5.28
CA VAL A 48 9.42 7.36 -5.75
C VAL A 48 10.22 6.25 -5.06
N PRO A 49 9.58 5.32 -4.31
CA PRO A 49 10.28 4.20 -3.70
C PRO A 49 10.91 3.31 -4.79
N ALA A 50 12.16 2.89 -4.59
CA ALA A 50 12.82 1.95 -5.50
C ALA A 50 12.29 0.51 -5.33
N LYS A 51 11.76 0.20 -4.14
CA LYS A 51 11.17 -1.09 -3.78
C LYS A 51 9.97 -0.85 -2.88
N VAL A 52 9.00 -1.76 -2.95
CA VAL A 52 7.82 -1.77 -2.08
C VAL A 52 7.64 -3.16 -1.48
N SER A 53 7.15 -3.22 -0.25
CA SER A 53 6.76 -4.47 0.40
C SER A 53 5.59 -4.22 1.34
N GLY A 54 4.87 -5.29 1.69
CA GLY A 54 3.83 -5.16 2.71
C GLY A 54 3.22 -6.49 3.13
N ALA A 55 2.30 -6.40 4.09
CA ALA A 55 1.53 -7.52 4.61
C ALA A 55 0.03 -7.19 4.67
N SER A 56 -0.84 -8.18 4.45
CA SER A 56 -2.30 -7.98 4.43
C SER A 56 -2.73 -6.80 3.54
N ALA A 57 -3.47 -5.80 4.05
CA ALA A 57 -3.81 -4.59 3.27
C ALA A 57 -2.58 -3.84 2.73
N GLY A 58 -1.47 -3.81 3.47
CA GLY A 58 -0.21 -3.23 3.00
C GLY A 58 0.36 -3.99 1.80
N ALA A 59 0.18 -5.32 1.74
CA ALA A 59 0.60 -6.12 0.59
C ALA A 59 -0.23 -5.82 -0.66
N LEU A 60 -1.53 -5.51 -0.50
CA LEU A 60 -2.39 -5.13 -1.62
C LEU A 60 -1.92 -3.81 -2.24
N VAL A 61 -1.67 -2.80 -1.41
CA VAL A 61 -1.20 -1.49 -1.88
C VAL A 61 0.24 -1.59 -2.44
N ALA A 62 1.13 -2.33 -1.78
CA ALA A 62 2.47 -2.57 -2.30
C ALA A 62 2.43 -3.32 -3.64
N GLY A 63 1.54 -4.32 -3.78
CA GLY A 63 1.33 -5.05 -5.03
C GLY A 63 0.82 -4.15 -6.15
N ALA A 64 -0.15 -3.28 -5.88
CA ALA A 64 -0.68 -2.31 -6.85
C ALA A 64 0.40 -1.35 -7.34
N LEU A 65 1.17 -0.78 -6.40
CA LEU A 65 2.30 0.08 -6.75
C LEU A 65 3.33 -0.66 -7.61
N ALA A 66 3.65 -1.91 -7.25
CA ALA A 66 4.61 -2.73 -7.99
C ALA A 66 4.09 -3.13 -9.39
N SER A 67 2.77 -3.25 -9.59
CA SER A 67 2.16 -3.52 -10.89
C SER A 67 2.01 -2.27 -11.77
N GLY A 68 2.43 -1.11 -11.29
CA GLY A 68 2.44 0.15 -12.05
C GLY A 68 1.18 1.01 -11.89
N LEU A 69 0.25 0.65 -10.99
CA LEU A 69 -0.87 1.53 -10.67
C LEU A 69 -0.36 2.79 -9.97
N SER A 70 -0.85 3.94 -10.43
CA SER A 70 -0.62 5.22 -9.77
C SER A 70 -1.38 5.33 -8.45
N PRO A 71 -0.92 6.17 -7.51
CA PRO A 71 -1.65 6.46 -6.28
C PRO A 71 -3.09 6.93 -6.50
N SER A 72 -3.36 7.68 -7.57
CA SER A 72 -4.70 8.11 -7.95
C SER A 72 -5.59 6.94 -8.38
N GLU A 73 -5.11 6.03 -9.23
CA GLU A 73 -5.87 4.85 -9.65
C GLU A 73 -6.19 3.93 -8.45
N MET A 74 -5.24 3.77 -7.53
CA MET A 74 -5.49 3.02 -6.30
C MET A 74 -6.54 3.69 -5.41
N ALA A 75 -6.52 5.02 -5.31
CA ALA A 75 -7.52 5.76 -4.56
C ALA A 75 -8.91 5.59 -5.17
N ASP A 76 -9.04 5.68 -6.50
CA ASP A 76 -10.30 5.47 -7.22
C ASP A 76 -10.87 4.07 -6.96
N ILE A 77 -10.02 3.03 -7.03
CA ILE A 77 -10.43 1.66 -6.69
C ILE A 77 -10.89 1.59 -5.23
N CYS A 78 -10.14 2.14 -4.28
CA CYS A 78 -10.48 2.09 -2.86
C CYS A 78 -11.80 2.81 -2.56
N PHE A 79 -12.06 3.97 -3.19
CA PHE A 79 -13.30 4.73 -2.98
C PHE A 79 -14.51 4.13 -3.69
N ALA A 80 -14.30 3.36 -4.76
CA ALA A 80 -15.37 2.64 -5.44
C ALA A 80 -15.81 1.36 -4.70
N LEU A 81 -14.92 0.78 -3.89
CA LEU A 81 -15.20 -0.45 -3.15
C LEU A 81 -16.13 -0.18 -1.96
N ALA A 82 -17.25 -0.88 -1.93
CA ALA A 82 -18.16 -0.92 -0.80
C ALA A 82 -18.09 -2.29 -0.12
N ARG A 83 -18.56 -2.36 1.13
CA ARG A 83 -18.48 -3.58 1.96
C ARG A 83 -19.05 -4.80 1.22
N GLN A 84 -20.18 -4.65 0.55
CA GLN A 84 -20.83 -5.74 -0.19
C GLN A 84 -19.98 -6.34 -1.31
N ASP A 85 -18.97 -5.63 -1.80
CA ASP A 85 -18.15 -6.05 -2.94
C ASP A 85 -17.12 -7.10 -2.55
N PHE A 86 -16.66 -7.09 -1.29
CA PHE A 86 -15.67 -8.05 -0.77
C PHE A 86 -16.19 -8.88 0.42
N TRP A 87 -17.27 -8.46 1.07
CA TRP A 87 -17.82 -9.15 2.23
C TRP A 87 -18.71 -10.34 1.80
N ASP A 88 -18.13 -11.53 1.76
CA ASP A 88 -18.81 -12.79 1.41
C ASP A 88 -18.85 -13.79 2.58
N PRO A 89 -19.69 -13.52 3.60
CA PRO A 89 -19.73 -14.34 4.80
C PRO A 89 -20.05 -15.81 4.48
N GLY A 90 -19.36 -16.69 5.18
CA GLY A 90 -19.53 -18.14 5.08
C GLY A 90 -18.79 -18.86 6.20
N LEU A 91 -19.22 -20.07 6.51
CA LEU A 91 -18.59 -20.91 7.53
C LEU A 91 -17.61 -21.88 6.84
N GLY A 92 -16.40 -21.99 7.39
CA GLY A 92 -15.27 -22.80 6.90
C GLY A 92 -14.05 -22.63 7.83
N PHE A 93 -12.83 -22.54 7.30
CA PHE A 93 -11.63 -22.19 8.08
C PHE A 93 -11.54 -20.71 8.51
N GLY A 94 -12.60 -19.93 8.26
CA GLY A 94 -12.73 -18.52 8.60
C GLY A 94 -14.16 -18.03 8.37
N TYR A 95 -14.38 -16.72 8.54
CA TYR A 95 -15.71 -16.10 8.43
C TYR A 95 -16.09 -15.61 7.02
N LEU A 96 -15.15 -15.63 6.08
CA LEU A 96 -15.33 -15.15 4.70
C LEU A 96 -14.97 -16.27 3.71
N LYS A 97 -15.72 -16.36 2.60
CA LYS A 97 -15.46 -17.32 1.53
C LYS A 97 -14.30 -16.90 0.63
N GLY A 98 -13.97 -15.60 0.60
CA GLY A 98 -12.85 -15.03 -0.16
C GLY A 98 -13.04 -14.99 -1.69
N LYS A 99 -14.18 -15.47 -2.22
CA LYS A 99 -14.47 -15.49 -3.66
C LYS A 99 -14.64 -14.08 -4.22
N LYS A 100 -15.38 -13.25 -3.50
CA LYS A 100 -15.62 -11.86 -3.88
C LYS A 100 -14.33 -11.05 -3.88
N PHE A 101 -13.54 -11.20 -2.82
CA PHE A 101 -12.22 -10.57 -2.73
C PHE A 101 -11.27 -11.02 -3.84
N SER A 102 -11.20 -12.33 -4.13
CA SER A 102 -10.37 -12.85 -5.23
C SER A 102 -10.81 -12.32 -6.60
N ALA A 103 -12.11 -12.11 -6.83
CA ALA A 103 -12.61 -11.53 -8.07
C ALA A 103 -12.21 -10.06 -8.25
N ILE A 104 -12.19 -9.29 -7.14
CA ILE A 104 -11.66 -7.91 -7.16
C ILE A 104 -10.19 -7.91 -7.54
N LEU A 105 -9.38 -8.81 -6.96
CA LEU A 105 -7.96 -8.88 -7.29
C LEU A 105 -7.75 -9.17 -8.78
N GLY A 106 -8.37 -10.21 -9.34
CA GLY A 106 -8.19 -10.55 -10.76
C GLY A 106 -8.76 -9.53 -11.75
N LYS A 107 -9.54 -8.54 -11.29
CA LYS A 107 -10.03 -7.44 -12.12
C LYS A 107 -9.02 -6.28 -12.20
N HIS A 108 -8.25 -6.06 -11.14
CA HIS A 108 -7.43 -4.86 -10.95
C HIS A 108 -5.92 -5.12 -10.95
N PHE A 109 -5.50 -6.39 -10.84
CA PHE A 109 -4.12 -6.84 -10.75
C PHE A 109 -3.91 -8.06 -11.64
#